data_AF-A0A397AT64-F1
#
_entry.id   AF-A0A397AT64-F1
#
_cell.length_a   1.000
_cell.length_b   1.000
_cell.length_c   1.000
_cell.angle_alpha   90.00
_cell.angle_beta   90.00
_cell.angle_gamma   90.00
#
_symmetry.space_group_name_H-M   'P 1'
#
loop_
_entity.id
_entity.type
_entity.pdbx_description
1 polymer ?
#
loop_
_entity_poly.entity_id
_entity_poly.type
_entity_poly.pdbx_seq_one_letter_code
_entity_poly.pdbx_strand_id
1 'polypeptide(L)'
;MPAQPFISLVDPTPRYRAVRGARVAQVAMKAQKRWTKKRHEAATKMQRRWRGIDGRRKFKLAKAMREADRQDETASATQLQSLMRGRQARKVAAARRQAELDREVQRQHAAIRLQCMYRQRIARRKFRARLDRLAETHRAATKMQCAWRARQGRSIMGALRMARDRREHEAAATLVQLRWKKRVAYKSRVWEAEMRRSGNVARRGAASRLQLWWRNAEMTALLEMKKQDDAMLFWAAGLHIRRPMYNYYHKRIEYGDGEFPSVWPSEIDQDRNRPWDFINHVPLEGYDALAAWIAEEDMRLYLLRLALQKAEPVEVPEVVEEVVQVVEVVKPPRAFDEDSSGNKIVFKPVGCTTSRPDEDVAYQVKVDAPSDYSDKATKKSKRKRRPLAAQKKLLNAATAKIIMPVTPASTTDADGAA
;
A
#
# COMPACT_ATOMS: atom_id res chain seq x y z
N MET A 1 9.90 -203.73 56.69
CA MET A 1 11.04 -204.30 55.93
C MET A 1 11.01 -203.72 54.53
N PRO A 2 12.09 -203.17 53.95
CA PRO A 2 13.38 -202.77 54.52
C PRO A 2 13.74 -201.28 54.25
N ALA A 3 14.65 -200.78 55.07
CA ALA A 3 15.36 -199.52 54.87
C ALA A 3 16.43 -199.69 53.76
N GLN A 4 16.63 -198.63 52.96
CA GLN A 4 17.77 -198.45 52.07
C GLN A 4 18.33 -197.03 52.26
N PRO A 5 19.66 -196.84 52.13
CA PRO A 5 20.40 -195.84 52.89
C PRO A 5 20.51 -194.48 52.19
N PHE A 6 20.56 -193.44 53.02
CA PHE A 6 20.76 -192.04 52.64
C PHE A 6 22.21 -191.82 52.24
N ILE A 7 22.46 -191.57 50.95
CA ILE A 7 23.76 -191.17 50.42
C ILE A 7 23.87 -189.65 50.53
N SER A 8 24.81 -189.19 51.35
CA SER A 8 25.19 -187.79 51.52
C SER A 8 25.83 -187.22 50.25
N LEU A 9 25.20 -186.22 49.64
CA LEU A 9 25.81 -185.35 48.62
C LEU A 9 26.00 -183.93 49.18
N VAL A 10 27.23 -183.68 49.64
CA VAL A 10 28.03 -182.44 49.55
C VAL A 10 27.27 -181.10 49.59
N ASP A 11 27.34 -180.44 50.74
CA ASP A 11 27.03 -179.02 50.92
C ASP A 11 27.95 -178.12 50.07
N PRO A 12 27.41 -177.10 49.36
CA PRO A 12 28.24 -176.09 48.72
C PRO A 12 28.85 -175.17 49.78
N THR A 13 30.19 -175.10 49.77
CA THR A 13 31.05 -174.36 50.71
C THR A 13 30.60 -172.93 51.11
N PRO A 14 30.98 -172.43 52.31
CA PRO A 14 30.59 -171.13 52.87
C PRO A 14 30.90 -169.90 51.98
N ARG A 15 31.91 -170.00 51.11
CA ARG A 15 32.26 -168.95 50.15
C ARG A 15 31.12 -168.63 49.17
N TYR A 16 30.28 -169.60 48.82
CA TYR A 16 29.18 -169.39 47.89
C TYR A 16 28.02 -168.59 48.49
N ARG A 17 27.71 -168.74 49.78
CA ARG A 17 26.67 -167.95 50.48
C ARG A 17 27.06 -166.49 50.64
N ALA A 18 28.32 -166.20 50.98
CA ALA A 18 28.84 -164.84 51.10
C ALA A 18 28.85 -164.10 49.74
N VAL A 19 29.25 -164.79 48.66
CA VAL A 19 29.22 -164.23 47.30
C VAL A 19 27.79 -163.96 46.81
N ARG A 20 26.82 -164.84 47.15
CA ARG A 20 25.40 -164.62 46.84
C ARG A 20 24.80 -163.46 47.66
N GLY A 21 25.10 -163.39 48.95
CA GLY A 21 24.70 -162.28 49.84
C GLY A 21 25.28 -160.93 49.41
N ALA A 22 26.56 -160.88 49.04
CA ALA A 22 27.21 -159.69 48.50
C ALA A 22 26.62 -159.26 47.14
N ARG A 23 26.26 -160.23 46.28
CA ARG A 23 25.59 -159.97 44.99
C ARG A 23 24.17 -159.45 45.18
N VAL A 24 23.41 -160.00 46.14
CA VAL A 24 22.07 -159.50 46.52
C VAL A 24 22.17 -158.10 47.13
N ALA A 25 23.15 -157.83 47.99
CA ALA A 25 23.40 -156.49 48.55
C ALA A 25 23.83 -155.48 47.46
N GLN A 26 24.65 -155.88 46.48
CA GLN A 26 24.96 -155.05 45.32
C GLN A 26 23.74 -154.77 44.43
N VAL A 27 22.87 -155.76 44.22
CA VAL A 27 21.61 -155.59 43.47
C VAL A 27 20.67 -154.65 44.23
N ALA A 28 20.53 -154.81 45.54
CA ALA A 28 19.75 -153.92 46.40
C ALA A 28 20.31 -152.49 46.40
N MET A 29 21.64 -152.31 46.51
CA MET A 29 22.30 -151.01 46.41
C MET A 29 22.13 -150.36 45.03
N LYS A 30 22.22 -151.13 43.94
CA LYS A 30 21.94 -150.64 42.58
C LYS A 30 20.46 -150.29 42.41
N ALA A 31 19.55 -151.04 43.00
CA ALA A 31 18.11 -150.74 43.02
C ALA A 31 17.81 -149.46 43.83
N GLN A 32 18.42 -149.30 45.02
CA GLN A 32 18.35 -148.10 45.85
C GLN A 32 18.86 -146.87 45.09
N LYS A 33 20.04 -146.96 44.45
CA LYS A 33 20.60 -145.88 43.61
C LYS A 33 19.70 -145.54 42.42
N ARG A 34 19.10 -146.54 41.77
CA ARG A 34 18.14 -146.32 40.67
C ARG A 34 16.86 -145.66 41.19
N TRP A 35 16.38 -146.05 42.35
CA TRP A 35 15.19 -145.49 42.98
C TRP A 35 15.40 -144.05 43.44
N THR A 36 16.53 -143.73 44.08
CA THR A 36 16.90 -142.36 44.46
C THR A 36 17.13 -141.48 43.23
N LYS A 37 17.77 -142.00 42.18
CA LYS A 37 17.91 -141.30 40.88
C LYS A 37 16.54 -141.00 40.26
N LYS A 38 15.60 -141.95 40.24
CA LYS A 38 14.22 -141.73 39.76
C LYS A 38 13.47 -140.67 40.58
N ARG A 39 13.59 -140.68 41.92
CA ARG A 39 13.02 -139.63 42.79
C ARG A 39 13.62 -138.27 42.48
N HIS A 40 14.94 -138.20 42.31
CA HIS A 40 15.64 -136.96 41.97
C HIS A 40 15.20 -136.44 40.59
N GLU A 41 15.17 -137.30 39.56
CA GLU A 41 14.69 -136.96 38.22
C GLU A 41 13.23 -136.47 38.22
N ALA A 42 12.35 -137.11 39.00
CA ALA A 42 10.97 -136.67 39.18
C ALA A 42 10.89 -135.28 39.86
N ALA A 43 11.70 -135.05 40.91
CA ALA A 43 11.80 -133.75 41.57
C ALA A 43 12.34 -132.67 40.62
N THR A 44 13.37 -132.97 39.82
CA THR A 44 13.92 -132.04 38.81
C THR A 44 12.87 -131.70 37.75
N LYS A 45 12.09 -132.68 37.27
CA LYS A 45 10.98 -132.44 36.32
C LYS A 45 9.95 -131.48 36.92
N MET A 46 9.56 -131.69 38.18
CA MET A 46 8.62 -130.80 38.88
C MET A 46 9.21 -129.39 39.07
N GLN A 47 10.46 -129.28 39.50
CA GLN A 47 11.15 -128.00 39.69
C GLN A 47 11.30 -127.21 38.38
N ARG A 48 11.63 -127.88 37.26
CA ARG A 48 11.68 -127.25 35.93
C ARG A 48 10.31 -126.73 35.52
N ARG A 49 9.26 -127.53 35.70
CA ARG A 49 7.88 -127.12 35.40
C ARG A 49 7.47 -125.92 36.27
N TRP A 50 7.78 -125.96 37.56
CA TRP A 50 7.49 -124.87 38.50
C TRP A 50 8.22 -123.57 38.13
N ARG A 51 9.54 -123.63 37.86
CA ARG A 51 10.32 -122.47 37.39
C ARG A 51 9.79 -121.90 36.08
N GLY A 52 9.32 -122.75 35.17
CA GLY A 52 8.65 -122.30 33.94
C GLY A 52 7.31 -121.61 34.19
N ILE A 53 6.51 -122.11 35.14
CA ILE A 53 5.24 -121.47 35.54
C ILE A 53 5.52 -120.11 36.21
N ASP A 54 6.46 -120.07 37.16
CA ASP A 54 6.88 -118.86 37.87
C ASP A 54 7.47 -117.82 36.90
N GLY A 55 8.36 -118.23 36.00
CA GLY A 55 8.93 -117.36 34.97
C GLY A 55 7.87 -116.76 34.03
N ARG A 56 6.88 -117.55 33.59
CA ARG A 56 5.76 -117.03 32.77
C ARG A 56 4.87 -116.07 33.55
N ARG A 57 4.62 -116.33 34.83
CA ARG A 57 3.87 -115.41 35.70
C ARG A 57 4.60 -114.07 35.86
N LYS A 58 5.90 -114.10 36.16
CA LYS A 58 6.76 -112.92 36.23
C LYS A 58 6.80 -112.15 34.91
N PHE A 59 6.95 -112.85 33.79
CA PHE A 59 6.95 -112.21 32.46
C PHE A 59 5.60 -111.56 32.15
N LYS A 60 4.47 -112.22 32.45
CA LYS A 60 3.13 -111.63 32.28
C LYS A 60 2.97 -110.35 33.11
N LEU A 61 3.41 -110.38 34.37
CA LEU A 61 3.37 -109.22 35.26
C LEU A 61 4.25 -108.08 34.72
N ALA A 62 5.50 -108.37 34.35
CA ALA A 62 6.41 -107.36 33.79
C ALA A 62 5.91 -106.79 32.46
N LYS A 63 5.29 -107.62 31.60
CA LYS A 63 4.64 -107.17 30.38
C LYS A 63 3.46 -106.26 30.69
N ALA A 64 2.61 -106.62 31.66
CA ALA A 64 1.48 -105.80 32.08
C ALA A 64 1.94 -104.45 32.66
N MET A 65 2.99 -104.43 33.50
CA MET A 65 3.58 -103.18 34.01
C MET A 65 4.08 -102.29 32.87
N ARG A 66 4.85 -102.83 31.91
CA ARG A 66 5.32 -102.06 30.74
C ARG A 66 4.20 -101.58 29.82
N GLU A 67 3.08 -102.29 29.77
CA GLU A 67 1.90 -101.87 29.02
C GLU A 67 1.19 -100.71 29.74
N ALA A 68 1.07 -100.79 31.07
CA ALA A 68 0.53 -99.73 31.91
C ALA A 68 1.41 -98.46 31.84
N ASP A 69 2.73 -98.59 31.95
CA ASP A 69 3.66 -97.45 31.82
C ASP A 69 3.51 -96.76 30.46
N ARG A 70 3.41 -97.53 29.36
CA ARG A 70 3.15 -96.99 28.02
C ARG A 70 1.78 -96.30 27.93
N GLN A 71 0.75 -96.84 28.58
CA GLN A 71 -0.56 -96.19 28.63
C GLN A 71 -0.49 -94.86 29.38
N ASP A 72 0.19 -94.81 30.52
CA ASP A 72 0.39 -93.59 31.29
C ASP A 72 1.20 -92.53 30.52
N GLU A 73 2.24 -92.95 29.79
CA GLU A 73 3.01 -92.08 28.89
C GLU A 73 2.13 -91.51 27.77
N THR A 74 1.34 -92.35 27.09
CA THR A 74 0.45 -91.90 26.01
C THR A 74 -0.68 -91.00 26.53
N ALA A 75 -1.25 -91.30 27.69
CA ALA A 75 -2.25 -90.46 28.35
C ALA A 75 -1.67 -89.10 28.73
N SER A 76 -0.49 -89.07 29.34
CA SER A 76 0.24 -87.85 29.68
C SER A 76 0.58 -87.02 28.45
N ALA A 77 1.07 -87.66 27.38
CA ALA A 77 1.36 -87.00 26.11
C ALA A 77 0.09 -86.39 25.49
N THR A 78 -1.02 -87.12 25.50
CA THR A 78 -2.31 -86.64 24.97
C THR A 78 -2.85 -85.47 25.77
N GLN A 79 -2.73 -85.52 27.10
CA GLN A 79 -3.10 -84.42 27.99
C GLN A 79 -2.26 -83.16 27.71
N LEU A 80 -0.95 -83.30 27.55
CA LEU A 80 -0.08 -82.18 27.19
C LEU A 80 -0.43 -81.60 25.81
N GLN A 81 -0.67 -82.46 24.82
CA GLN A 81 -1.06 -82.03 23.48
C GLN A 81 -2.39 -81.26 23.47
N SER A 82 -3.41 -81.74 24.21
CA SER A 82 -4.70 -81.05 24.31
C SER A 82 -4.56 -79.68 25.00
N LEU A 83 -3.73 -79.58 26.05
CA LEU A 83 -3.39 -78.32 26.70
C LEU A 83 -2.70 -77.34 25.76
N MET A 84 -1.71 -77.80 24.99
CA MET A 84 -0.95 -76.96 24.06
C MET A 84 -1.81 -76.48 22.90
N ARG A 85 -2.64 -77.35 22.31
CA ARG A 85 -3.61 -76.97 21.28
C ARG A 85 -4.62 -75.96 21.82
N GLY A 86 -5.15 -76.18 23.02
CA GLY A 86 -6.07 -75.24 23.68
C GLY A 86 -5.41 -73.89 23.97
N ARG A 87 -4.17 -73.87 24.46
CA ARG A 87 -3.39 -72.63 24.69
C ARG A 87 -3.16 -71.89 23.38
N GLN A 88 -2.80 -72.59 22.32
CA GLN A 88 -2.59 -71.99 21.00
C GLN A 88 -3.90 -71.39 20.45
N ALA A 89 -5.01 -72.13 20.52
CA ALA A 89 -6.32 -71.64 20.10
C ALA A 89 -6.73 -70.37 20.85
N ARG A 90 -6.54 -70.33 22.17
CA ARG A 90 -6.81 -69.12 22.98
C ARG A 90 -5.89 -67.95 22.61
N LYS A 91 -4.61 -68.21 22.36
CA LYS A 91 -3.66 -67.18 21.92
C LYS A 91 -4.06 -66.59 20.57
N VAL A 92 -4.45 -67.42 19.61
CA VAL A 92 -4.93 -66.99 18.30
C VAL A 92 -6.25 -66.22 18.41
N ALA A 93 -7.20 -66.71 19.21
CA ALA A 93 -8.47 -66.03 19.43
C ALA A 93 -8.27 -64.66 20.11
N ALA A 94 -7.39 -64.56 21.12
CA ALA A 94 -7.04 -63.29 21.75
C ALA A 94 -6.38 -62.33 20.76
N ALA A 95 -5.44 -62.81 19.93
CA ALA A 95 -4.81 -61.99 18.89
C ALA A 95 -5.82 -61.49 17.85
N ARG A 96 -6.81 -62.31 17.46
CA ARG A 96 -7.90 -61.90 16.56
C ARG A 96 -8.76 -60.79 17.18
N ARG A 97 -9.20 -60.96 18.44
CA ARG A 97 -9.97 -59.92 19.16
C ARG A 97 -9.17 -58.62 19.25
N GLN A 98 -7.87 -58.71 19.55
CA GLN A 98 -7.01 -57.53 19.61
C GLN A 98 -6.92 -56.83 18.25
N ALA A 99 -6.72 -57.60 17.17
CA ALA A 99 -6.64 -57.06 15.81
C ALA A 99 -7.95 -56.42 15.35
N GLU A 100 -9.10 -56.97 15.75
CA GLU A 100 -10.42 -56.36 15.49
C GLU A 100 -10.57 -55.03 16.22
N LEU A 101 -10.23 -54.97 17.52
CA LEU A 101 -10.24 -53.73 18.29
C LEU A 101 -9.30 -52.68 17.68
N ASP A 102 -8.09 -53.08 17.28
CA ASP A 102 -7.12 -52.18 16.65
C ASP A 102 -7.65 -51.63 15.31
N ARG A 103 -8.33 -52.46 14.50
CA ARG A 103 -8.99 -52.01 13.27
C ARG A 103 -10.11 -51.01 13.56
N GLU A 104 -10.92 -51.25 14.58
CA GLU A 104 -12.00 -50.33 14.98
C GLU A 104 -11.43 -48.98 15.43
N VAL A 105 -10.38 -48.99 16.25
CA VAL A 105 -9.65 -47.78 16.68
C VAL A 105 -9.06 -47.05 15.48
N GLN A 106 -8.46 -47.76 14.52
CA GLN A 106 -7.93 -47.16 13.29
C GLN A 106 -9.05 -46.53 12.45
N ARG A 107 -10.21 -47.17 12.32
CA ARG A 107 -11.39 -46.60 11.63
C ARG A 107 -11.87 -45.33 12.32
N GLN A 108 -11.98 -45.34 13.65
CA GLN A 108 -12.36 -44.15 14.42
C GLN A 108 -11.34 -43.02 14.25
N HIS A 109 -10.05 -43.32 14.32
CA HIS A 109 -9.00 -42.33 14.07
C HIS A 109 -9.04 -41.78 12.64
N ALA A 110 -9.32 -42.61 11.63
CA ALA A 110 -9.51 -42.15 10.26
C ALA A 110 -10.74 -41.24 10.13
N ALA A 111 -11.87 -41.62 10.73
CA ALA A 111 -13.09 -40.82 10.74
C ALA A 111 -12.90 -39.46 11.43
N ILE A 112 -12.26 -39.44 12.60
CA ILE A 112 -11.94 -38.19 13.33
C ILE A 112 -11.05 -37.30 12.49
N ARG A 113 -10.01 -37.85 11.83
CA ARG A 113 -9.15 -37.07 10.93
C ARG A 113 -9.94 -36.44 9.79
N LEU A 114 -10.82 -37.19 9.13
CA LEU A 114 -11.67 -36.68 8.07
C LEU A 114 -12.61 -35.58 8.58
N GLN A 115 -13.25 -35.78 9.74
CA GLN A 115 -14.12 -34.79 10.37
C GLN A 115 -13.38 -33.49 10.72
N CYS A 116 -12.18 -33.59 11.30
CA CYS A 116 -11.34 -32.44 11.60
C CYS A 116 -10.96 -31.66 10.33
N MET A 117 -10.50 -32.37 9.29
CA MET A 117 -10.16 -31.76 8.00
C MET A 117 -11.37 -31.08 7.35
N TYR A 118 -12.54 -31.70 7.43
CA TYR A 118 -13.79 -31.13 6.91
C TYR A 118 -14.20 -29.85 7.65
N ARG A 119 -14.20 -29.88 8.99
CA ARG A 119 -14.49 -28.70 9.83
C ARG A 119 -13.51 -27.56 9.53
N GLN A 120 -12.22 -27.88 9.40
CA GLN A 120 -11.20 -26.91 9.05
C GLN A 120 -11.41 -26.32 7.64
N ARG A 121 -11.76 -27.16 6.66
CA ARG A 121 -12.07 -26.70 5.29
C ARG A 121 -13.25 -25.75 5.28
N ILE A 122 -14.33 -26.05 6.01
CA ILE A 122 -15.50 -25.15 6.13
C ILE A 122 -15.09 -23.83 6.77
N ALA A 123 -14.37 -23.87 7.89
CA ALA A 123 -13.93 -22.66 8.59
C ALA A 123 -13.08 -21.77 7.67
N ARG A 124 -12.12 -22.34 6.95
CA ARG A 124 -11.29 -21.61 5.97
C ARG A 124 -12.12 -21.03 4.83
N ARG A 125 -13.12 -21.77 4.31
CA ARG A 125 -14.02 -21.27 3.26
C ARG A 125 -14.84 -20.07 3.75
N LYS A 126 -15.45 -20.17 4.93
CA LYS A 126 -16.20 -19.06 5.55
C LYS A 126 -15.32 -17.84 5.79
N PHE A 127 -14.10 -18.06 6.28
CA PHE A 127 -13.14 -16.99 6.52
C PHE A 127 -12.72 -16.29 5.23
N ARG A 128 -12.40 -17.04 4.17
CA ARG A 128 -12.10 -16.47 2.84
C ARG A 128 -13.27 -15.65 2.29
N ALA A 129 -14.49 -16.19 2.33
CA ALA A 129 -15.68 -15.45 1.89
C ALA A 129 -15.87 -14.13 2.65
N ARG A 130 -15.55 -14.09 3.95
CA ARG A 130 -15.57 -12.85 4.74
C ARG A 130 -14.49 -11.86 4.28
N LEU A 131 -13.27 -12.33 4.02
CA LEU A 131 -12.18 -11.49 3.50
C LEU A 131 -12.52 -10.94 2.12
N ASP A 132 -13.07 -11.77 1.23
CA ASP A 132 -13.47 -11.36 -0.13
C ASP A 132 -14.54 -10.27 -0.06
N ARG A 133 -15.57 -10.45 0.78
CA ARG A 133 -16.60 -9.43 1.01
C ARG A 133 -16.01 -8.11 1.53
N LEU A 134 -15.07 -8.16 2.47
CA LEU A 134 -14.38 -6.96 2.96
C LEU A 134 -13.56 -6.30 1.86
N ALA A 135 -12.83 -7.08 1.07
CA ALA A 135 -12.04 -6.58 -0.05
C ALA A 135 -12.93 -5.91 -1.11
N GLU A 136 -14.11 -6.47 -1.40
CA GLU A 136 -15.10 -5.88 -2.29
C GLU A 136 -15.66 -4.56 -1.74
N THR A 137 -16.01 -4.50 -0.45
CA THR A 137 -16.48 -3.25 0.17
C THR A 137 -15.41 -2.18 0.16
N HIS A 138 -14.15 -2.54 0.44
CA HIS A 138 -13.03 -1.61 0.36
C HIS A 138 -12.79 -1.13 -1.07
N ARG A 139 -12.78 -2.04 -2.06
CA ARG A 139 -12.65 -1.69 -3.47
C ARG A 139 -13.77 -0.75 -3.93
N ALA A 140 -15.02 -1.03 -3.54
CA ALA A 140 -16.17 -0.19 -3.86
C ALA A 140 -16.03 1.20 -3.22
N ALA A 141 -15.69 1.27 -1.93
CA ALA A 141 -15.45 2.52 -1.22
C ALA A 141 -14.32 3.34 -1.87
N THR A 142 -13.19 2.71 -2.20
CA THR A 142 -12.07 3.39 -2.89
C THR A 142 -12.50 3.93 -4.25
N LYS A 143 -13.24 3.15 -5.06
CA LYS A 143 -13.78 3.64 -6.34
C LYS A 143 -14.68 4.86 -6.15
N MET A 144 -15.60 4.81 -5.18
CA MET A 144 -16.48 5.93 -4.86
C MET A 144 -15.70 7.16 -4.43
N GLN A 145 -14.70 6.99 -3.57
CA GLN A 145 -13.85 8.07 -3.09
C GLN A 145 -13.00 8.67 -4.21
N CYS A 146 -12.38 7.87 -5.07
CA CYS A 146 -11.64 8.35 -6.25
C CYS A 146 -12.55 9.15 -7.18
N ALA A 147 -13.76 8.64 -7.47
CA ALA A 147 -14.74 9.34 -8.29
C ALA A 147 -15.18 10.67 -7.67
N TRP A 148 -15.39 10.70 -6.35
CA TRP A 148 -15.73 11.93 -5.63
C TRP A 148 -14.60 12.94 -5.67
N ARG A 149 -13.35 12.54 -5.38
CA ARG A 149 -12.17 13.43 -5.46
C ARG A 149 -12.00 13.99 -6.86
N ALA A 150 -12.18 13.16 -7.89
CA ALA A 150 -12.12 13.60 -9.28
C ALA A 150 -13.23 14.59 -9.64
N ARG A 151 -14.46 14.39 -9.13
CA ARG A 151 -15.57 15.34 -9.29
C ARG A 151 -15.27 16.68 -8.63
N GLN A 152 -14.74 16.67 -7.40
CA GLN A 152 -14.34 17.88 -6.70
C GLN A 152 -13.28 18.65 -7.48
N GLY A 153 -12.22 17.96 -7.93
CA GLY A 153 -11.18 18.56 -8.76
C GLY A 153 -11.73 19.17 -10.06
N ARG A 154 -12.63 18.46 -10.77
CA ARG A 154 -13.27 18.99 -11.98
C ARG A 154 -14.18 20.19 -11.70
N SER A 155 -14.90 20.20 -10.58
CA SER A 155 -15.76 21.32 -10.17
C SER A 155 -14.93 22.58 -9.95
N ILE A 156 -13.83 22.47 -9.18
CA ILE A 156 -12.92 23.58 -8.90
C ILE A 156 -12.30 24.11 -10.20
N MET A 157 -11.74 23.22 -11.04
CA MET A 157 -11.17 23.62 -12.32
C MET A 157 -12.21 24.19 -13.28
N GLY A 158 -13.46 23.70 -13.22
CA GLY A 158 -14.58 24.24 -13.98
C GLY A 158 -14.91 25.67 -13.56
N ALA A 159 -14.98 25.95 -12.25
CA ALA A 159 -15.20 27.29 -11.73
C ALA A 159 -14.06 28.26 -12.12
N LEU A 160 -12.81 27.80 -12.04
CA LEU A 160 -11.65 28.59 -12.47
C LEU A 160 -11.68 28.91 -13.98
N ARG A 161 -12.06 27.93 -14.83
CA ARG A 161 -12.27 28.16 -16.25
C ARG A 161 -13.36 29.20 -16.50
N MET A 162 -14.53 29.04 -15.87
CA MET A 162 -15.62 30.01 -16.00
C MET A 162 -15.23 31.41 -15.55
N ALA A 163 -14.45 31.55 -14.46
CA ALA A 163 -13.96 32.84 -13.99
C ALA A 163 -12.96 33.46 -14.99
N ARG A 164 -12.09 32.65 -15.59
CA ARG A 164 -11.19 33.09 -16.66
C ARG A 164 -11.97 33.51 -17.91
N ASP A 165 -12.89 32.68 -18.38
CA ASP A 165 -13.72 32.96 -19.55
C ASP A 165 -14.50 34.27 -19.36
N ARG A 166 -15.08 34.50 -18.17
CA ARG A 166 -15.72 35.79 -17.83
C ARG A 166 -14.77 36.98 -17.96
N ARG A 167 -13.56 36.88 -17.40
CA ARG A 167 -12.55 37.96 -17.54
C ARG A 167 -12.18 38.21 -18.99
N GLU A 168 -12.01 37.15 -19.78
CA GLU A 168 -11.70 37.26 -21.21
C GLU A 168 -12.88 37.89 -21.97
N HIS A 169 -14.12 37.54 -21.64
CA HIS A 169 -15.33 38.16 -22.20
C HIS A 169 -15.46 39.63 -21.80
N GLU A 170 -15.21 40.00 -20.54
CA GLU A 170 -15.21 41.38 -20.06
C GLU A 170 -14.11 42.20 -20.73
N ALA A 171 -12.90 41.66 -20.86
CA ALA A 171 -11.80 42.28 -21.59
C ALA A 171 -12.14 42.49 -23.07
N ALA A 172 -12.74 41.49 -23.72
CA ALA A 172 -13.20 41.62 -25.10
C ALA A 172 -14.30 42.69 -25.24
N ALA A 173 -15.27 42.70 -24.33
CA ALA A 173 -16.36 43.69 -24.31
C ALA A 173 -15.83 45.11 -24.12
N THR A 174 -14.90 45.30 -23.17
CA THR A 174 -14.27 46.61 -22.93
C THR A 174 -13.45 47.07 -24.13
N LEU A 175 -12.71 46.17 -24.82
CA LEU A 175 -12.01 46.51 -26.06
C LEU A 175 -12.98 46.98 -27.15
N VAL A 176 -14.10 46.30 -27.34
CA VAL A 176 -15.14 46.68 -28.31
C VAL A 176 -15.73 48.04 -27.93
N GLN A 177 -16.08 48.25 -26.66
CA GLN A 177 -16.62 49.51 -26.15
C GLN A 177 -15.63 50.67 -26.31
N LEU A 178 -14.35 50.47 -26.00
CA LEU A 178 -13.30 51.48 -26.16
C LEU A 178 -13.12 51.86 -27.63
N ARG A 179 -13.09 50.87 -28.54
CA ARG A 179 -13.02 51.12 -29.99
C ARG A 179 -14.25 51.90 -30.47
N TRP A 180 -15.43 51.55 -29.99
CA TRP A 180 -16.66 52.29 -30.30
C TRP A 180 -16.60 53.74 -29.81
N LYS A 181 -16.24 53.96 -28.54
CA LYS A 181 -16.08 55.31 -27.96
C LYS A 181 -15.07 56.15 -28.74
N LYS A 182 -13.91 55.57 -29.10
CA LYS A 182 -12.91 56.23 -29.96
C LYS A 182 -13.49 56.61 -31.33
N ARG A 183 -14.27 55.72 -31.95
CA ARG A 183 -14.93 55.99 -33.24
C ARG A 183 -15.96 57.10 -33.15
N VAL A 184 -16.77 57.12 -32.08
CA VAL A 184 -17.74 58.19 -31.83
C VAL A 184 -17.02 59.51 -31.63
N ALA A 185 -15.98 59.57 -30.78
CA ALA A 185 -15.19 60.78 -30.58
C ALA A 185 -14.52 61.28 -31.86
N TYR A 186 -14.00 60.36 -32.71
CA TYR A 186 -13.47 60.72 -34.03
C TYR A 186 -14.53 61.36 -34.91
N LYS A 187 -15.73 60.76 -35.02
CA LYS A 187 -16.84 61.34 -35.78
C LYS A 187 -17.21 62.74 -35.28
N SER A 188 -17.34 62.93 -33.97
CA SER A 188 -17.62 64.24 -33.37
C SER A 188 -16.53 65.25 -33.71
N ARG A 189 -15.25 64.88 -33.59
CA ARG A 189 -14.12 65.76 -33.95
C ARG A 189 -14.11 66.15 -35.43
N VAL A 190 -14.42 65.21 -36.32
CA VAL A 190 -14.52 65.47 -37.77
C VAL A 190 -15.65 66.46 -38.04
N TRP A 191 -16.83 66.23 -37.44
CA TRP A 191 -17.98 67.12 -37.55
C TRP A 191 -17.69 68.52 -37.01
N GLU A 192 -17.10 68.63 -35.82
CA GLU A 192 -16.67 69.91 -35.26
C GLU A 192 -15.64 70.62 -36.14
N ALA A 193 -14.70 69.87 -36.74
CA ALA A 193 -13.71 70.44 -37.65
C ALA A 193 -14.35 70.94 -38.94
N GLU A 194 -15.37 70.26 -39.45
CA GLU A 194 -16.17 70.70 -40.59
C GLU A 194 -17.01 71.94 -40.26
N MET A 195 -17.65 71.98 -39.09
CA MET A 195 -18.35 73.18 -38.59
C MET A 195 -17.39 74.36 -38.43
N ARG A 196 -16.20 74.14 -37.84
CA ARG A 196 -15.15 75.16 -37.73
C ARG A 196 -14.65 75.62 -39.09
N ARG A 197 -14.43 74.71 -40.04
CA ARG A 197 -14.03 75.05 -41.42
C ARG A 197 -15.12 75.88 -42.10
N SER A 198 -16.37 75.46 -42.03
CA SER A 198 -17.50 76.18 -42.62
C SER A 198 -17.68 77.57 -42.02
N GLY A 199 -17.57 77.70 -40.69
CA GLY A 199 -17.57 78.99 -39.99
C GLY A 199 -16.39 79.88 -40.41
N ASN A 200 -15.19 79.31 -40.54
CA ASN A 200 -14.01 80.04 -41.01
C ASN A 200 -14.14 80.50 -42.47
N VAL A 201 -14.73 79.69 -43.36
CA VAL A 201 -15.03 80.08 -44.75
C VAL A 201 -16.03 81.24 -44.75
N ALA A 202 -17.10 81.17 -43.95
CA ALA A 202 -18.06 82.27 -43.83
C ALA A 202 -17.40 83.56 -43.29
N ARG A 203 -16.54 83.45 -42.26
CA ARG A 203 -15.77 84.59 -41.72
C ARG A 203 -14.80 85.17 -42.75
N ARG A 204 -14.07 84.33 -43.49
CA ARG A 204 -13.19 84.77 -44.59
C ARG A 204 -13.97 85.45 -45.70
N GLY A 205 -15.13 84.91 -46.08
CA GLY A 205 -16.02 85.54 -47.05
C GLY A 205 -16.54 86.90 -46.58
N ALA A 206 -16.93 87.02 -45.31
CA ALA A 206 -17.33 88.30 -44.71
C ALA A 206 -16.17 89.32 -44.66
N ALA A 207 -14.98 88.88 -44.24
CA ALA A 207 -13.79 89.72 -44.23
C ALA A 207 -13.40 90.19 -45.65
N SER A 208 -13.48 89.30 -46.65
CA SER A 208 -13.22 89.66 -48.05
C SER A 208 -14.23 90.68 -48.57
N ARG A 209 -15.51 90.55 -48.20
CA ARG A 209 -16.56 91.55 -48.54
C ARG A 209 -16.30 92.90 -47.88
N LEU A 210 -15.90 92.91 -46.60
CA LEU A 210 -15.51 94.14 -45.91
C LEU A 210 -14.29 94.79 -46.56
N GLN A 211 -13.24 94.03 -46.87
CA GLN A 211 -12.06 94.54 -47.58
C GLN A 211 -12.40 95.10 -48.96
N LEU A 212 -13.28 94.44 -49.72
CA LEU A 212 -13.74 94.95 -51.00
C LEU A 212 -14.54 96.25 -50.84
N TRP A 213 -15.41 96.33 -49.84
CA TRP A 213 -16.14 97.56 -49.52
C TRP A 213 -15.18 98.70 -49.15
N TRP A 214 -14.20 98.45 -48.28
CA TRP A 214 -13.17 99.43 -47.91
C TRP A 214 -12.35 99.89 -49.11
N ARG A 215 -11.90 98.97 -49.98
CA ARG A 215 -11.20 99.32 -51.22
C ARG A 215 -12.06 100.14 -52.17
N ASN A 216 -13.34 99.83 -52.28
CA ASN A 216 -14.26 100.63 -53.09
C ASN A 216 -14.49 102.01 -52.48
N ALA A 217 -14.62 102.12 -51.16
CA ALA A 217 -14.74 103.39 -50.45
C ALA A 217 -13.48 104.25 -50.63
N GLU A 218 -12.30 103.63 -50.54
CA GLU A 218 -11.01 104.26 -50.83
C GLU A 218 -10.93 104.70 -52.29
N MET A 219 -11.33 103.85 -53.25
CA MET A 219 -11.41 104.21 -54.66
C MET A 219 -12.41 105.34 -54.93
N THR A 220 -13.54 105.41 -54.23
CA THR A 220 -14.48 106.53 -54.35
C THR A 220 -13.90 107.81 -53.78
N ALA A 221 -13.21 107.75 -52.64
CA ALA A 221 -12.53 108.90 -52.06
C ALA A 221 -11.37 109.39 -52.96
N LEU A 222 -10.62 108.47 -53.57
CA LEU A 222 -9.58 108.79 -54.56
C LEU A 222 -10.16 109.35 -55.85
N LEU A 223 -11.34 108.90 -56.29
CA LEU A 223 -12.04 109.48 -57.43
C LEU A 223 -12.62 110.87 -57.11
N GLU A 224 -13.07 111.12 -55.87
CA GLU A 224 -13.44 112.45 -55.40
C GLU A 224 -12.24 113.38 -55.32
N MET A 225 -11.13 112.92 -54.74
CA MET A 225 -9.84 113.62 -54.74
C MET A 225 -9.38 113.89 -56.17
N LYS A 226 -9.44 112.92 -57.10
CA LYS A 226 -9.11 113.14 -58.51
C LYS A 226 -10.05 114.14 -59.19
N LYS A 227 -11.36 114.12 -58.87
CA LYS A 227 -12.28 115.17 -59.38
C LYS A 227 -11.94 116.54 -58.81
N GLN A 228 -11.53 116.62 -57.55
CA GLN A 228 -11.05 117.84 -56.91
C GLN A 228 -9.71 118.29 -57.50
N ASP A 229 -8.79 117.38 -57.79
CA ASP A 229 -7.49 117.63 -58.41
C ASP A 229 -7.62 117.97 -59.90
N ASP A 230 -8.52 117.34 -60.65
CA ASP A 230 -8.82 117.70 -62.04
C ASP A 230 -9.53 119.07 -62.07
N ALA A 231 -10.41 119.36 -61.10
CA ALA A 231 -10.99 120.70 -60.92
C ALA A 231 -9.93 121.73 -60.49
N MET A 232 -9.00 121.35 -59.61
CA MET A 232 -7.89 122.19 -59.15
C MET A 232 -6.79 122.34 -60.20
N LEU A 233 -6.54 121.37 -61.09
CA LEU A 233 -5.61 121.46 -62.22
C LEU A 233 -6.19 122.35 -63.31
N PHE A 234 -7.51 122.29 -63.52
CA PHE A 234 -8.22 123.23 -64.37
C PHE A 234 -8.21 124.66 -63.79
N TRP A 235 -8.24 124.79 -62.46
CA TRP A 235 -8.18 126.08 -61.75
C TRP A 235 -6.73 126.63 -61.59
N ALA A 236 -5.75 125.76 -61.36
CA ALA A 236 -4.34 126.08 -61.11
C ALA A 236 -3.50 126.23 -62.39
N ALA A 237 -3.96 125.74 -63.55
CA ALA A 237 -3.41 126.15 -64.84
C ALA A 237 -3.66 127.65 -65.13
N GLY A 238 -4.49 128.33 -64.33
CA GLY A 238 -4.79 129.77 -64.44
C GLY A 238 -4.11 130.69 -63.43
N LEU A 239 -3.52 130.20 -62.33
CA LEU A 239 -3.01 131.08 -61.26
C LEU A 239 -1.78 130.49 -60.52
N HIS A 240 -0.63 131.18 -60.66
CA HIS A 240 0.60 131.15 -59.81
C HIS A 240 1.56 129.96 -60.02
N ILE A 241 2.83 130.10 -60.46
CA ILE A 241 3.99 130.93 -60.05
C ILE A 241 4.38 130.80 -58.56
N ARG A 242 5.28 129.83 -58.30
CA ARG A 242 6.37 129.72 -57.30
C ARG A 242 6.20 130.37 -55.90
N ARG A 243 6.23 129.55 -54.83
CA ARG A 243 6.73 129.94 -53.48
C ARG A 243 7.46 128.77 -52.76
N PRO A 244 8.66 128.98 -52.17
CA PRO A 244 9.47 127.93 -51.51
C PRO A 244 9.18 127.74 -50.00
N MET A 245 9.37 126.49 -49.53
CA MET A 245 8.94 125.95 -48.23
C MET A 245 10.04 125.94 -47.15
N TYR A 246 11.07 126.77 -47.30
CA TYR A 246 12.23 126.84 -46.41
C TYR A 246 12.67 128.29 -46.21
N ASN A 247 13.14 128.63 -45.01
CA ASN A 247 13.82 129.91 -44.79
C ASN A 247 15.28 129.87 -45.25
N TYR A 248 15.89 131.06 -45.27
CA TYR A 248 17.27 131.33 -45.68
C TYR A 248 18.34 130.46 -44.98
N TYR A 249 18.05 129.88 -43.81
CA TYR A 249 18.98 129.01 -43.06
C TYR A 249 18.67 127.51 -43.21
N HIS A 250 17.88 127.11 -44.21
CA HIS A 250 17.52 125.71 -44.48
C HIS A 250 16.86 125.00 -43.28
N LYS A 251 16.21 125.77 -42.41
CA LYS A 251 15.37 125.21 -41.35
C LYS A 251 13.94 125.12 -41.85
N ARG A 252 13.35 123.94 -41.65
CA ARG A 252 11.94 123.67 -41.95
C ARG A 252 11.10 124.58 -41.04
N ILE A 253 10.29 125.44 -41.65
CA ILE A 253 9.33 126.27 -40.91
C ILE A 253 8.03 125.47 -40.87
N GLU A 254 7.64 125.02 -39.70
CA GLU A 254 6.28 124.54 -39.48
C GLU A 254 5.44 125.67 -38.91
N TYR A 255 4.36 125.98 -39.64
CA TYR A 255 3.21 126.67 -39.06
C TYR A 255 2.50 125.61 -38.21
N GLY A 256 2.83 125.54 -36.93
CA GLY A 256 2.13 124.65 -36.00
C GLY A 256 0.66 125.02 -35.96
N ASP A 257 -0.19 124.01 -36.13
CA ASP A 257 -1.64 124.11 -36.03
C ASP A 257 -2.03 124.71 -34.67
N GLY A 258 -2.82 125.78 -34.73
CA GLY A 258 -2.99 126.72 -33.63
C GLY A 258 -3.61 126.14 -32.36
N GLU A 259 -2.92 126.32 -31.23
CA GLU A 259 -3.41 126.93 -29.98
C GLU A 259 -2.23 127.05 -28.99
N PHE A 260 -2.00 128.26 -28.47
CA PHE A 260 -0.87 128.61 -27.58
C PHE A 260 -1.38 128.77 -26.14
N PRO A 261 -0.70 128.27 -25.07
CA PRO A 261 0.56 127.51 -25.02
C PRO A 261 0.36 126.01 -24.66
N SER A 262 0.79 125.10 -25.53
CA SER A 262 0.83 123.65 -25.26
C SER A 262 2.06 123.24 -24.45
N VAL A 263 1.85 122.72 -23.23
CA VAL A 263 2.90 122.28 -22.28
C VAL A 263 3.34 120.82 -22.54
N TRP A 264 3.35 120.39 -23.79
CA TRP A 264 3.94 119.12 -24.18
C TRP A 264 5.36 119.38 -24.66
N PRO A 265 6.39 118.68 -24.13
CA PRO A 265 7.72 118.71 -24.72
C PRO A 265 7.55 118.40 -26.20
N SER A 266 7.95 119.36 -27.04
CA SER A 266 7.75 119.27 -28.48
C SER A 266 8.31 117.93 -28.97
N GLU A 267 7.71 117.33 -29.99
CA GLU A 267 8.21 116.07 -30.57
C GLU A 267 9.71 116.18 -30.95
N ILE A 268 10.15 117.41 -31.27
CA ILE A 268 11.55 117.83 -31.43
C ILE A 268 12.43 117.55 -30.19
N ASP A 269 11.94 117.77 -28.98
CA ASP A 269 12.67 117.55 -27.73
C ASP A 269 12.72 116.06 -27.34
N GLN A 270 11.68 115.28 -27.68
CA GLN A 270 11.66 113.83 -27.45
C GLN A 270 12.59 113.10 -28.42
N ASP A 271 12.65 113.55 -29.67
CA ASP A 271 13.54 113.00 -30.68
C ASP A 271 15.00 113.41 -30.46
N ARG A 272 15.24 114.58 -29.86
CA ARG A 272 16.59 115.00 -29.43
C ARG A 272 17.17 114.16 -28.30
N ASN A 273 16.33 113.64 -27.41
CA ASN A 273 16.76 112.87 -26.25
C ASN A 273 16.96 111.37 -26.53
N ARG A 274 16.61 110.90 -27.73
CA ARG A 274 16.94 109.54 -28.16
C ARG A 274 18.36 109.56 -28.75
N PRO A 275 19.21 108.57 -28.42
CA PRO A 275 20.53 108.44 -29.03
C PRO A 275 20.41 107.91 -30.48
N TRP A 276 19.64 108.60 -31.32
CA TRP A 276 19.40 108.28 -32.72
C TRP A 276 19.25 109.58 -33.52
N ASP A 277 20.07 109.75 -34.57
CA ASP A 277 19.97 110.90 -35.47
C ASP A 277 18.95 110.60 -36.58
N PHE A 278 17.79 111.24 -36.48
CA PHE A 278 16.69 111.07 -37.43
C PHE A 278 16.91 111.76 -38.79
N ILE A 279 17.88 112.68 -38.90
CA ILE A 279 18.19 113.36 -40.17
C ILE A 279 19.09 112.46 -41.03
N ASN A 280 20.08 111.83 -40.42
CA ASN A 280 21.05 110.99 -41.13
C ASN A 280 20.73 109.49 -41.03
N HIS A 281 19.74 109.09 -40.23
CA HIS A 281 19.40 107.70 -39.92
C HIS A 281 20.56 106.89 -39.34
N VAL A 282 21.33 107.48 -38.41
CA VAL A 282 22.51 106.85 -37.78
C VAL A 282 22.34 106.86 -36.25
N PRO A 283 22.68 105.76 -35.54
CA PRO A 283 22.69 105.76 -34.08
C PRO A 283 23.73 106.74 -33.51
N LEU A 284 23.37 107.43 -32.42
CA LEU A 284 24.27 108.32 -31.69
C LEU A 284 24.94 107.58 -30.52
N GLU A 285 25.96 108.20 -29.92
CA GLU A 285 26.69 107.67 -28.77
C GLU A 285 25.72 107.36 -27.60
N GLY A 286 25.74 106.12 -27.10
CA GLY A 286 24.80 105.63 -26.08
C GLY A 286 23.65 104.77 -26.61
N TYR A 287 23.48 104.62 -27.93
CA TYR A 287 22.49 103.72 -28.53
C TYR A 287 22.73 102.25 -28.13
N ASP A 288 23.99 101.81 -28.12
CA ASP A 288 24.35 100.44 -27.77
C ASP A 288 24.04 100.12 -26.30
N ALA A 289 24.19 101.11 -25.40
CA ALA A 289 23.82 100.96 -23.99
C ALA A 289 22.29 100.87 -23.82
N LEU A 290 21.52 101.64 -24.59
CA LEU A 290 20.06 101.54 -24.63
C LEU A 290 19.61 100.18 -25.17
N ALA A 291 20.24 99.68 -26.22
CA ALA A 291 19.94 98.37 -26.81
C ALA A 291 20.27 97.21 -25.84
N ALA A 292 21.40 97.30 -25.14
CA ALA A 292 21.79 96.33 -24.11
C ALA A 292 20.79 96.32 -22.93
N TRP A 293 20.36 97.50 -22.45
CA TRP A 293 19.37 97.61 -21.38
C TRP A 293 18.02 96.97 -21.77
N ILE A 294 17.56 97.20 -23.01
CA ILE A 294 16.32 96.58 -23.51
C ILE A 294 16.45 95.05 -23.52
N ALA A 295 17.59 94.51 -23.96
CA ALA A 295 17.83 93.07 -24.00
C ALA A 295 17.92 92.43 -22.59
N GLU A 296 18.53 93.12 -21.64
CA GLU A 296 18.58 92.69 -20.24
C GLU A 296 17.20 92.65 -19.57
N GLU A 297 16.37 93.67 -19.80
CA GLU A 297 15.03 93.74 -19.22
C GLU A 297 14.12 92.64 -19.80
N ASP A 298 14.26 92.33 -21.10
CA ASP A 298 13.49 91.25 -21.74
C ASP A 298 13.86 89.87 -21.17
N MET A 299 15.15 89.63 -20.90
CA MET A 299 15.62 88.41 -20.22
C MET A 299 15.14 88.31 -18.77
N ARG A 300 15.10 89.42 -18.04
CA ARG A 300 14.58 89.49 -16.66
C ARG A 300 13.10 89.09 -16.61
N LEU A 301 12.30 89.61 -17.55
CA LEU A 301 10.87 89.28 -17.68
C LEU A 301 10.66 87.81 -18.05
N TYR A 302 11.51 87.24 -18.91
CA TYR A 302 11.47 85.83 -19.27
C TYR A 302 11.73 84.91 -18.06
N LEU A 303 12.72 85.22 -17.23
CA LEU A 303 13.06 84.42 -16.03
C LEU A 303 11.96 84.45 -14.97
N LEU A 304 11.33 85.60 -14.75
CA LEU A 304 10.17 85.74 -13.85
C LEU A 304 9.01 84.82 -14.26
N ARG A 305 8.75 84.72 -15.58
CA ARG A 305 7.71 83.86 -16.13
C ARG A 305 8.01 82.37 -15.92
N LEU A 306 9.28 81.98 -16.03
CA LEU A 306 9.70 80.59 -15.83
C LEU A 306 9.60 80.18 -14.35
N ALA A 307 9.91 81.10 -13.42
CA ALA A 307 9.77 80.87 -11.98
C ALA A 307 8.31 80.62 -11.56
N LEU A 308 7.36 81.35 -12.16
CA LEU A 308 5.92 81.17 -11.96
C LEU A 308 5.39 79.80 -12.43
N GLN A 309 6.03 79.19 -13.43
CA GLN A 309 5.63 77.87 -13.95
C GLN A 309 6.19 76.68 -13.16
N LYS A 310 7.27 76.88 -12.40
CA LYS A 310 7.96 75.82 -11.62
C LYS A 310 7.46 75.65 -10.19
N ALA A 311 6.60 76.55 -9.69
CA ALA A 311 5.97 76.36 -8.39
C ALA A 311 4.91 75.25 -8.47
N GLU A 312 5.22 74.05 -7.95
CA GLU A 312 4.27 72.94 -7.83
C GLU A 312 3.17 73.25 -6.79
N PRO A 313 1.94 72.72 -6.97
CA PRO A 313 0.81 73.03 -6.10
C PRO A 313 0.95 72.39 -4.71
N VAL A 314 0.73 73.20 -3.67
CA VAL A 314 0.70 72.82 -2.26
C VAL A 314 -0.38 71.77 -1.99
N GLU A 315 0.01 70.59 -1.47
CA GLU A 315 -0.89 69.52 -1.01
C GLU A 315 -1.70 69.97 0.22
N VAL A 316 -3.02 69.83 0.14
CA VAL A 316 -3.96 70.06 1.25
C VAL A 316 -4.25 68.71 1.93
N PRO A 317 -4.16 68.57 3.26
CA PRO A 317 -4.33 67.28 3.92
C PRO A 317 -5.80 66.79 3.94
N GLU A 318 -5.99 65.51 3.61
CA GLU A 318 -7.26 64.77 3.64
C GLU A 318 -7.81 64.57 5.06
N VAL A 319 -9.13 64.76 5.20
CA VAL A 319 -9.93 64.50 6.39
C VAL A 319 -10.19 63.01 6.54
N VAL A 320 -9.94 62.50 7.75
CA VAL A 320 -10.12 61.10 8.17
C VAL A 320 -11.63 60.81 8.35
N GLU A 321 -12.18 59.85 7.60
CA GLU A 321 -13.50 59.26 7.88
C GLU A 321 -13.37 57.85 8.48
N GLU A 322 -14.17 57.61 9.52
CA GLU A 322 -14.21 56.45 10.41
C GLU A 322 -14.40 55.10 9.70
N VAL A 323 -13.53 54.16 10.02
CA VAL A 323 -13.66 52.74 9.65
C VAL A 323 -14.52 52.01 10.68
N VAL A 324 -15.70 51.54 10.24
CA VAL A 324 -16.55 50.60 10.97
C VAL A 324 -15.78 49.28 11.19
N GLN A 325 -15.55 48.93 12.45
CA GLN A 325 -14.97 47.64 12.86
C GLN A 325 -15.95 46.49 12.59
N VAL A 326 -15.65 45.68 11.59
CA VAL A 326 -16.20 44.32 11.47
C VAL A 326 -15.38 43.42 12.39
N VAL A 327 -16.03 42.87 13.42
CA VAL A 327 -15.45 41.85 14.29
C VAL A 327 -15.23 40.57 13.48
N GLU A 328 -14.01 40.36 12.98
CA GLU A 328 -13.56 39.04 12.55
C GLU A 328 -13.40 38.16 13.79
N VAL A 329 -14.26 37.15 13.91
CA VAL A 329 -14.06 36.05 14.86
C VAL A 329 -12.84 35.25 14.39
N VAL A 330 -11.68 35.59 14.95
CA VAL A 330 -10.45 34.80 14.83
C VAL A 330 -10.69 33.44 15.45
N LYS A 331 -10.90 32.41 14.62
CA LYS A 331 -10.77 31.01 15.07
C LYS A 331 -9.32 30.81 15.52
N PRO A 332 -9.07 30.26 16.73
CA PRO A 332 -7.70 30.00 17.16
C PRO A 332 -7.02 29.02 16.19
N PRO A 333 -5.71 29.18 15.94
CA PRO A 333 -4.98 28.29 15.05
C PRO A 333 -5.07 26.86 15.58
N ARG A 334 -5.64 25.98 14.76
CA ARG A 334 -5.73 24.53 15.03
C ARG A 334 -4.31 24.02 15.22
N ALA A 335 -3.98 23.57 16.44
CA ALA A 335 -2.70 22.93 16.69
C ALA A 335 -2.53 21.76 15.71
N PHE A 336 -1.42 21.76 14.98
CA PHE A 336 -1.13 20.85 13.87
C PHE A 336 -1.14 19.36 14.31
N ASP A 337 -1.07 19.11 15.62
CA ASP A 337 -0.93 17.79 16.22
C ASP A 337 -2.22 17.27 16.87
N GLU A 338 -3.41 17.76 16.50
CA GLU A 338 -4.68 17.27 17.06
C GLU A 338 -5.66 16.74 15.99
N ASP A 339 -6.22 15.55 16.22
CA ASP A 339 -7.21 14.92 15.35
C ASP A 339 -8.61 15.58 15.44
N SER A 340 -9.60 15.08 14.70
CA SER A 340 -10.97 15.66 14.65
C SER A 340 -11.72 15.56 15.99
N SER A 341 -11.20 14.81 16.94
CA SER A 341 -11.75 14.55 18.27
C SER A 341 -10.98 15.24 19.41
N GLY A 342 -9.91 15.99 19.10
CA GLY A 342 -9.11 16.71 20.11
C GLY A 342 -8.05 15.85 20.81
N ASN A 343 -7.67 14.70 20.24
CA ASN A 343 -6.58 13.88 20.77
C ASN A 343 -5.25 14.29 20.15
N LYS A 344 -4.21 14.40 20.99
CA LYS A 344 -2.85 14.74 20.57
C LYS A 344 -2.18 13.59 19.83
N ILE A 345 -1.76 13.85 18.60
CA ILE A 345 -1.05 12.92 17.72
C ILE A 345 0.44 13.01 18.03
N VAL A 346 0.97 12.03 18.77
CA VAL A 346 2.42 11.93 19.01
C VAL A 346 3.05 11.08 17.90
N PHE A 347 3.80 11.72 17.00
CA PHE A 347 4.60 11.00 16.00
C PHE A 347 5.87 10.43 16.65
N LYS A 348 6.00 9.09 16.66
CA LYS A 348 7.27 8.45 17.01
C LYS A 348 8.25 8.62 15.84
N PRO A 349 9.50 9.07 16.08
CA PRO A 349 10.49 9.24 15.02
C PRO A 349 10.86 7.88 14.40
N VAL A 350 11.04 7.89 13.08
CA VAL A 350 11.35 6.69 12.29
C VAL A 350 12.73 6.16 12.69
N GLY A 351 12.78 5.01 13.37
CA GLY A 351 14.03 4.33 13.73
C GLY A 351 14.12 3.73 15.14
N CYS A 352 13.13 3.94 16.02
CA CYS A 352 13.18 3.40 17.39
C CYS A 352 12.67 1.95 17.46
N THR A 353 13.57 0.96 17.48
CA THR A 353 13.28 -0.46 17.72
C THR A 353 13.54 -0.87 19.16
N THR A 354 12.98 -0.14 20.13
CA THR A 354 12.99 -0.59 21.54
C THR A 354 11.67 -0.24 22.20
N SER A 355 10.68 -1.12 22.05
CA SER A 355 9.53 -1.17 22.96
C SER A 355 9.78 -2.27 23.98
N ARG A 356 10.01 -1.85 25.24
CA ARG A 356 9.82 -2.69 26.43
C ARG A 356 8.35 -3.17 26.48
N PRO A 357 8.04 -4.35 27.05
CA PRO A 357 6.74 -4.99 26.87
C PRO A 357 5.58 -4.39 27.68
N ASP A 358 5.83 -3.36 28.50
CA ASP A 358 4.89 -2.97 29.57
C ASP A 358 4.08 -1.68 29.29
N GLU A 359 4.18 -1.09 28.09
CA GLU A 359 3.53 0.19 27.74
C GLU A 359 2.62 0.09 26.49
N ASP A 360 2.08 -1.10 26.21
CA ASP A 360 0.99 -1.26 25.24
C ASP A 360 -0.36 -1.11 25.95
N VAL A 361 -0.74 0.14 26.24
CA VAL A 361 -2.09 0.47 26.70
C VAL A 361 -3.06 0.19 25.55
N ALA A 362 -3.67 -0.99 25.60
CA ALA A 362 -4.76 -1.40 24.75
C ALA A 362 -5.95 -0.44 24.90
N TYR A 363 -6.28 0.29 23.83
CA TYR A 363 -7.60 0.89 23.68
C TYR A 363 -8.63 -0.25 23.57
N GLN A 364 -9.20 -0.63 24.71
CA GLN A 364 -10.38 -1.48 24.76
C GLN A 364 -11.60 -0.66 24.34
N VAL A 365 -11.95 -0.74 23.06
CA VAL A 365 -13.31 -0.42 22.62
C VAL A 365 -14.22 -1.52 23.18
N LYS A 366 -14.98 -1.22 24.23
CA LYS A 366 -16.09 -2.06 24.69
C LYS A 366 -17.15 -2.06 23.59
N VAL A 367 -17.22 -3.14 22.83
CA VAL A 367 -18.40 -3.50 22.06
C VAL A 367 -19.18 -4.48 22.93
N ASP A 368 -20.27 -4.01 23.53
CA ASP A 368 -21.19 -4.87 24.26
C ASP A 368 -21.85 -5.84 23.27
N ALA A 369 -21.30 -7.05 23.20
CA ALA A 369 -21.91 -8.17 22.49
C ALA A 369 -22.91 -8.87 23.44
N PRO A 370 -24.12 -9.21 22.99
CA PRO A 370 -25.14 -9.86 23.83
C PRO A 370 -24.64 -11.15 24.51
N SER A 371 -24.92 -11.22 25.81
CA SER A 371 -24.45 -12.22 26.76
C SER A 371 -25.23 -13.54 26.68
N ASP A 372 -24.98 -14.35 25.65
CA ASP A 372 -25.52 -15.72 25.58
C ASP A 372 -24.47 -16.75 25.18
N TYR A 373 -23.31 -16.76 25.86
CA TYR A 373 -22.43 -17.93 25.86
C TYR A 373 -21.74 -18.07 27.22
N SER A 374 -22.21 -19.04 28.01
CA SER A 374 -21.66 -19.38 29.32
C SER A 374 -20.37 -20.17 29.14
N ASP A 375 -19.22 -19.56 29.38
CA ASP A 375 -17.93 -20.24 29.45
C ASP A 375 -17.74 -20.88 30.83
N LYS A 376 -18.24 -22.10 31.02
CA LYS A 376 -17.80 -22.96 32.12
C LYS A 376 -16.42 -23.56 31.79
N ALA A 377 -15.38 -22.78 32.06
CA ALA A 377 -14.00 -23.25 31.99
C ALA A 377 -13.70 -24.26 33.11
N THR A 378 -13.72 -25.55 32.79
CA THR A 378 -13.20 -26.60 33.67
C THR A 378 -11.67 -26.46 33.81
N LYS A 379 -11.20 -26.17 35.03
CA LYS A 379 -9.77 -26.16 35.40
C LYS A 379 -9.14 -27.53 35.11
N LYS A 380 -8.28 -27.63 34.08
CA LYS A 380 -7.44 -28.81 33.85
C LYS A 380 -6.12 -28.66 34.59
N SER A 381 -5.83 -29.64 35.46
CA SER A 381 -4.60 -29.72 36.22
C SER A 381 -3.37 -29.91 35.31
N LYS A 382 -2.29 -29.18 35.61
CA LYS A 382 -0.98 -29.33 34.97
C LYS A 382 -0.39 -30.70 35.35
N ARG A 383 -0.48 -31.68 34.46
CA ARG A 383 0.32 -32.91 34.55
C ARG A 383 1.70 -32.63 33.94
N LYS A 384 2.75 -32.62 34.77
CA LYS A 384 4.15 -32.44 34.36
C LYS A 384 4.53 -33.49 33.29
N ARG A 385 4.88 -33.06 32.08
CA ARG A 385 5.44 -33.94 31.04
C ARG A 385 6.89 -34.28 31.43
N ARG A 386 7.22 -35.58 31.50
CA ARG A 386 8.61 -36.03 31.65
C ARG A 386 9.39 -35.74 30.35
N PRO A 387 10.67 -35.38 30.40
CA PRO A 387 11.46 -35.01 29.23
C PRO A 387 11.68 -36.20 28.28
N LEU A 388 11.61 -35.92 26.98
CA LEU A 388 11.65 -36.86 25.84
C LEU A 388 12.95 -37.68 25.74
N ALA A 389 13.98 -37.37 26.54
CA ALA A 389 15.27 -38.07 26.50
C ALA A 389 15.21 -39.52 27.01
N ALA A 390 14.24 -39.87 27.87
CA ALA A 390 14.11 -41.23 28.41
C ALA A 390 13.37 -42.20 27.47
N GLN A 391 12.62 -41.71 26.48
CA GLN A 391 11.82 -42.58 25.59
C GLN A 391 12.63 -43.20 24.45
N LYS A 392 13.74 -42.55 24.02
CA LYS A 392 14.62 -43.09 22.96
C LYS A 392 15.45 -44.30 23.40
N LYS A 393 15.74 -44.48 24.69
CA LYS A 393 16.51 -45.64 25.18
C LYS A 393 15.71 -46.96 25.18
N LEU A 394 14.37 -46.90 25.19
CA LEU A 394 13.53 -48.10 25.18
C LEU A 394 13.22 -48.62 23.77
N LEU A 395 13.29 -47.77 22.74
CA LEU A 395 13.01 -48.18 21.35
C LEU A 395 14.18 -48.91 20.69
N ASN A 396 15.43 -48.62 21.09
CA ASN A 396 16.62 -49.26 20.49
C ASN A 396 16.99 -50.61 21.12
N ALA A 397 16.39 -50.99 22.26
CA ALA A 397 16.61 -52.30 22.87
C ALA A 397 15.72 -53.41 22.27
N ALA A 398 14.70 -53.06 21.48
CA ALA A 398 13.72 -54.00 20.95
C ALA A 398 14.01 -54.50 19.53
N THR A 399 15.01 -53.96 18.84
CA THR A 399 15.40 -54.39 17.48
C THR A 399 16.55 -55.40 17.55
N ALA A 400 16.27 -56.60 18.08
CA ALA A 400 17.11 -57.76 17.84
C ALA A 400 16.79 -58.33 16.45
N LYS A 401 17.83 -58.50 15.62
CA LYS A 401 17.79 -59.04 14.25
C LYS A 401 16.94 -60.31 14.16
N ILE A 402 15.80 -60.24 13.46
CA ILE A 402 15.11 -61.42 12.93
C ILE A 402 15.76 -61.73 11.59
N ILE A 403 16.63 -62.74 11.57
CA ILE A 403 17.12 -63.36 10.34
C ILE A 403 15.99 -64.27 9.85
N MET A 404 15.34 -63.89 8.74
CA MET A 404 14.34 -64.75 8.09
C MET A 404 15.06 -65.80 7.22
N PRO A 405 14.70 -67.09 7.30
CA PRO A 405 15.17 -68.09 6.36
C PRO A 405 14.45 -67.93 5.02
N VAL A 406 15.22 -67.81 3.95
CA VAL A 406 14.75 -67.81 2.56
C VAL A 406 14.38 -69.25 2.19
N THR A 407 13.11 -69.49 1.87
CA THR A 407 12.65 -70.71 1.20
C THR A 407 12.66 -70.51 -0.32
N PRO A 408 13.21 -71.43 -1.12
CA PRO A 408 13.24 -71.33 -2.57
C PRO A 408 11.85 -71.63 -3.16
N ALA A 409 11.49 -70.86 -4.19
CA ALA A 409 10.28 -71.04 -4.98
C ALA A 409 10.35 -72.34 -5.79
N SER A 410 9.36 -73.23 -5.60
CA SER A 410 9.10 -74.34 -6.51
C SER A 410 8.26 -73.84 -7.69
N THR A 411 8.92 -73.72 -8.84
CA THR A 411 8.28 -73.74 -10.15
C THR A 411 7.62 -75.09 -10.36
N THR A 412 6.30 -75.10 -10.57
CA THR A 412 5.62 -76.26 -11.15
C THR A 412 5.24 -75.86 -12.56
N ASP A 413 6.01 -76.42 -13.49
CA ASP A 413 5.71 -76.45 -14.91
C ASP A 413 4.41 -77.26 -15.11
N ALA A 414 3.47 -76.66 -15.83
CA ALA A 414 2.27 -77.32 -16.32
C ALA A 414 2.47 -77.56 -17.82
N ASP A 415 3.14 -78.67 -18.14
CA ASP A 415 3.15 -79.25 -19.48
C ASP A 415 1.97 -80.21 -19.64
N GLY A 416 1.33 -80.13 -20.81
CA GLY A 416 0.19 -80.93 -21.20
C GLY A 416 0.54 -82.31 -21.77
N ALA A 417 -0.45 -83.20 -21.72
CA ALA A 417 -0.60 -84.44 -22.49
C ALA A 417 -2.13 -84.63 -22.64
N ALA A 418 -2.78 -84.90 -23.78
CA ALA A 418 -2.37 -85.41 -25.09
C ALA A 418 -1.51 -86.67 -25.04
#